data_AF-A0A2T4NJE1-F1
#
_entry.id   AF-A0A2T4NJE1-F1
#
_cell.length_a   1.000
_cell.length_b   1.000
_cell.length_c   1.000
_cell.angle_alpha   90.00
_cell.angle_beta   90.00
_cell.angle_gamma   90.00
#
_symmetry.space_group_name_H-M   'P 1'
#
loop_
_entity.id
_entity.type
_entity.pdbx_description
1 polymer ?
#
loop_
_entity_poly.entity_id
_entity_poly.type
_entity_poly.pdbx_seq_one_letter_code
_entity_poly.pdbx_strand_id
1 'polypeptide(L)' 'MREGRGRSRERLAEEAGIAVGTPARLESEGAIRPGFFTVGTVAKALEISLDELF' A
#
# COMPACT_ATOMS: atom_id res chain seq x y z
N MET A 1 -8.41 -2.08 -4.12
CA MET A 1 -7.20 -2.89 -4.46
C MET A 1 -6.43 -2.24 -5.61
N ARG A 2 -5.09 -2.18 -5.51
CA ARG A 2 -4.16 -1.56 -6.50
C ARG A 2 -4.44 -2.00 -7.95
N GLU A 3 -4.70 -3.30 -8.15
CA GLU A 3 -4.92 -3.91 -9.46
C GLU A 3 -6.17 -3.36 -10.17
N GLY A 4 -7.22 -3.02 -9.42
CA GLY A 4 -8.42 -2.36 -9.94
C GLY A 4 -8.18 -0.92 -10.42
N ARG A 5 -7.02 -0.34 -10.13
CA ARG A 5 -6.60 1.00 -10.57
C ARG A 5 -5.46 0.96 -11.60
N GLY A 6 -5.10 -0.23 -12.11
CA GLY A 6 -4.04 -0.40 -13.11
C GLY A 6 -2.63 0.00 -12.63
N ARG A 7 -2.39 0.10 -11.32
CA ARG A 7 -1.10 0.52 -10.78
C ARG A 7 -0.17 -0.68 -10.54
N SER A 8 1.12 -0.53 -10.83
CA SER A 8 2.13 -1.53 -10.47
C SER A 8 2.59 -1.38 -9.02
N ARG A 9 3.25 -2.42 -8.47
CA ARG A 9 3.76 -2.40 -7.09
C ARG A 9 4.88 -1.37 -6.92
N GLU A 10 5.71 -1.25 -7.94
CA GLU A 10 6.81 -0.30 -8.04
C GLU A 10 6.29 1.13 -7.96
N ARG A 11 5.23 1.42 -8.73
CA ARG A 11 4.61 2.74 -8.74
C ARG A 11 3.95 3.07 -7.41
N LEU A 12 3.27 2.10 -6.80
CA LEU A 12 2.69 2.28 -5.47
C LEU A 12 3.76 2.54 -4.40
N ALA A 13 4.90 1.84 -4.47
CA ALA A 13 6.01 2.05 -3.54
C ALA A 13 6.63 3.44 -3.67
N GLU A 14 6.83 3.91 -4.90
CA GLU A 14 7.34 5.24 -5.21
C GLU A 14 6.40 6.33 -4.68
N GLU A 15 5.11 6.26 -5.01
CA GLU A 15 4.11 7.24 -4.57
C GLU A 15 3.90 7.25 -3.05
N ALA A 16 4.04 6.09 -2.39
CA ALA A 16 3.93 5.96 -0.94
C ALA A 16 5.25 6.23 -0.19
N GLY A 17 6.37 6.46 -0.89
CA GLY A 17 7.67 6.68 -0.25
C GLY A 17 8.17 5.50 0.58
N ILE A 18 7.84 4.27 0.17
CA ILE A 18 8.20 3.02 0.86
C ILE A 18 9.09 2.14 -0.04
N ALA A 19 9.78 1.19 0.57
CA ALA A 19 10.58 0.23 -0.20
C ALA A 19 9.70 -0.60 -1.17
N VAL A 20 10.22 -0.88 -2.36
CA VAL A 20 9.52 -1.62 -3.44
C VAL A 20 9.05 -3.03 -3.02
N GLY A 21 9.72 -3.65 -2.05
CA GLY A 21 9.30 -4.93 -1.46
C GLY A 21 8.15 -4.83 -0.45
N THR A 22 7.80 -3.63 0.01
CA THR A 22 6.76 -3.41 1.04
C THR A 22 5.36 -3.68 0.50
N PRO A 23 4.94 -3.20 -0.70
CA PRO A 23 3.65 -3.58 -1.28
C PRO A 23 3.47 -5.08 -1.45
N ALA A 24 4.50 -5.79 -1.94
CA ALA A 24 4.44 -7.24 -2.11
C ALA A 24 4.26 -7.98 -0.76
N ARG A 25 4.85 -7.46 0.32
CA ARG A 25 4.67 -7.99 1.67
C ARG A 25 3.32 -7.64 2.30
N LEU A 26 2.75 -6.50 1.95
CA LEU A 26 1.39 -6.09 2.36
C LEU A 26 0.31 -6.92 1.66
N GLU A 27 0.55 -7.27 0.39
CA GLU A 27 -0.36 -8.10 -0.41
C GLU A 27 -0.18 -9.60 -0.15
N SER A 28 0.94 -10.03 0.45
CA SER A 28 1.16 -11.41 0.86
C SER A 28 0.46 -11.68 2.20
N GLU A 29 -0.28 -12.79 2.30
CA GLU A 29 -1.10 -13.17 3.46
C GLU A 29 -0.36 -13.31 4.82
N GLY A 30 0.95 -13.05 4.87
CA GLY A 30 1.78 -13.19 6.05
C GLY A 30 1.86 -11.92 6.89
N ALA A 31 1.01 -11.81 7.92
CA ALA A 31 1.19 -11.16 9.22
C ALA A 31 2.07 -9.88 9.35
N ILE A 32 2.26 -9.09 8.30
CA ILE A 32 2.80 -7.74 8.47
C ILE A 32 1.62 -6.91 8.92
N ARG A 33 1.63 -6.50 10.20
CA ARG A 33 0.87 -5.34 10.65
C ARG A 33 1.70 -4.12 10.29
N PRO A 34 1.49 -3.48 9.11
CA PRO A 34 2.12 -2.21 8.83
C PRO A 34 1.86 -1.25 9.99
N GLY A 35 2.87 -0.50 10.38
CA GLY A 35 2.67 0.62 11.30
C GLY A 35 1.65 1.59 10.70
N PHE A 36 0.91 2.29 11.56
CA PHE A 36 -0.12 3.27 11.17
C PHE A 36 0.38 4.24 10.09
N PHE A 37 1.64 4.67 10.16
CA PHE A 37 2.26 5.52 9.15
C PHE A 37 2.29 4.88 7.76
N THR A 38 2.69 3.62 7.65
CA THR A 38 2.75 2.89 6.37
C THR A 38 1.35 2.72 5.77
N VAL A 39 0.34 2.45 6.59
CA VAL A 39 -1.07 2.39 6.14
C VAL A 39 -1.52 3.75 5.61
N GLY A 40 -1.19 4.84 6.33
CA GLY A 40 -1.50 6.20 5.92
C GLY A 40 -0.85 6.63 4.61
N THR A 41 0.44 6.32 4.39
CA THR A 41 1.10 6.63 3.12
C THR A 41 0.53 5.81 1.97
N VAL A 42 0.15 4.54 2.20
CA VAL A 42 -0.49 3.71 1.18
C VAL A 42 -1.89 4.22 0.84
N ALA A 43 -2.71 4.59 1.83
CA ALA A 43 -4.04 5.19 1.62
C ALA A 43 -3.94 6.49 0.80
N LYS A 44 -3.01 7.36 1.18
CA LYS A 44 -2.74 8.62 0.48
C LYS A 44 -2.28 8.38 -0.95
N ALA A 45 -1.36 7.45 -1.17
CA ALA A 45 -0.90 7.09 -2.50
C ALA A 45 -2.06 6.57 -3.33
N LEU A 46 -2.89 5.69 -2.77
CA LEU A 46 -4.06 5.13 -3.44
C LEU A 46 -5.22 6.12 -3.61
N GLU A 47 -5.16 7.32 -3.04
CA GLU A 47 -6.27 8.29 -3.04
C GLU A 47 -7.57 7.68 -2.50
N ILE A 48 -7.47 6.97 -1.38
CA ILE A 48 -8.59 6.38 -0.65
C ILE A 48 -8.54 6.79 0.81
N SER A 49 -9.68 6.74 1.48
CA SER A 49 -9.72 6.91 2.91
C SER A 49 -9.17 5.67 3.64
N LEU A 50 -8.72 5.86 4.87
CA LEU A 50 -8.13 4.76 5.67
C LEU A 50 -9.14 3.64 5.94
N ASP A 51 -10.43 3.96 6.02
CA ASP A 51 -11.52 2.98 6.17
C ASP A 51 -11.68 2.07 4.96
N GLU A 52 -11.22 2.44 3.76
CA GLU A 52 -11.24 1.56 2.58
C GLU A 52 -10.10 0.50 2.59
N LEU A 53 -9.18 0.57 3.56
CA LEU A 53 -8.09 -0.40 3.75
C LEU A 53 -8.39 -1.45 4.83
N PHE A 54 -9.45 -1.27 5.62
CA PHE A 54 -9.91 -2.17 6.68
C PHE A 54 -11.24 -2.82 6.32
#